data_AF-A0A835GJT1-F1
#
_entry.id   AF-A0A835GJT1-F1
#
_cell.length_a   1.000
_cell.length_b   1.000
_cell.length_c   1.000
_cell.angle_alpha   90.00
_cell.angle_beta   90.00
_cell.angle_gamma   90.00
#
_symmetry.space_group_name_H-M   'P 1'
#
loop_
_entity.id
_entity.type
_entity.pdbx_description
1 polymer ?
#
loop_
_entity_poly.entity_id
_entity_poly.type
_entity_poly.pdbx_seq_one_letter_code
_entity_poly.pdbx_strand_id
1 'polypeptide(L)'
;MAELLLDPKIRLWVFLPIVIITFLVGIVRHYVSIILSSQKKIELLQVQDSQVMIRARLLRENGKYIPRQSFAMRRHWFNNEETGYFKVQKRAAASQNPMTDPGMMTDMLKGNVTNVLPMIVIGGWINWMFSGFLTTKVPFPLTLRFKPMLQRGVELAYLDASWVSSASWYFLNVFGLRTIYALVLGENNAADQSKIMQEQMSGAAMAMPQDPKAAFKAEWEALEITEHRWAVANAELDVLSILDDHQHEPQ
;
A
#
# COMPACT_ATOMS: atom_id res chain seq x y z
N MET A 1 -21.42 20.40 30.40
CA MET A 1 -20.11 20.47 29.71
C MET A 1 -19.22 21.39 30.52
N ALA A 2 -18.30 20.87 31.32
CA ALA A 2 -17.36 21.72 32.04
C ALA A 2 -16.35 22.30 31.03
N GLU A 3 -16.40 23.61 30.80
CA GLU A 3 -15.34 24.32 30.11
C GLU A 3 -14.18 24.49 31.10
N LEU A 4 -13.13 23.67 30.95
CA LEU A 4 -11.90 23.89 31.69
C LEU A 4 -11.15 25.05 31.04
N LEU A 5 -10.77 26.03 31.86
CA LEU A 5 -9.85 27.08 31.46
C LEU A 5 -8.42 26.52 31.54
N LEU A 6 -7.79 26.30 30.39
CA LEU A 6 -6.39 25.90 30.29
C LEU A 6 -5.48 27.14 30.34
N ASP A 7 -4.27 26.99 30.89
CA ASP A 7 -3.25 28.04 30.82
C ASP A 7 -2.91 28.34 29.35
N PRO A 8 -3.07 29.60 28.89
CA PRO A 8 -2.70 30.01 27.53
C PRO A 8 -1.26 29.66 27.13
N LYS A 9 -0.33 29.55 28.10
CA LYS A 9 1.07 29.16 27.85
C LYS A 9 1.19 27.74 27.29
N ILE A 10 0.28 26.82 27.63
CA ILE A 10 0.30 25.44 27.10
C ILE A 10 0.18 25.43 25.57
N ARG A 11 -0.56 26.40 25.00
CA ARG A 11 -0.71 26.54 23.55
C ARG A 11 0.62 26.84 22.84
N LEU A 12 1.42 27.73 23.41
CA LEU A 12 2.68 28.17 22.79
C LEU A 12 3.84 27.22 23.09
N TRP A 13 3.86 26.61 24.29
CA TRP A 13 5.00 25.81 24.76
C TRP A 13 4.84 24.31 24.56
N VAL A 14 3.62 23.81 24.32
CA VAL A 14 3.36 22.37 24.16
C VAL A 14 2.65 22.08 22.85
N PHE A 15 1.52 22.75 22.59
CA PHE A 15 0.71 22.47 21.40
C PHE A 15 1.48 22.74 20.10
N LEU A 16 1.99 23.96 19.92
CA LEU A 16 2.72 24.36 18.70
C LEU A 16 4.04 23.59 18.53
N PRO A 17 4.88 23.41 19.57
CA PRO A 17 6.12 22.65 19.44
C PRO A 17 5.89 21.19 19.05
N ILE A 18 4.85 20.53 19.58
CA ILE A 18 4.53 19.14 19.18
C ILE A 18 4.23 19.08 17.68
N VAL A 19 3.46 20.02 17.13
CA VAL A 19 3.16 20.07 15.68
C VAL A 19 4.46 20.22 14.87
N ILE A 20 5.31 21.17 15.25
CA ILE A 20 6.58 21.43 14.54
C ILE A 20 7.51 20.20 14.62
N ILE A 21 7.66 19.61 15.80
CA ILE A 21 8.49 18.41 15.99
C ILE A 21 7.94 17.26 15.13
N THR A 22 6.63 17.00 15.16
CA THR A 22 6.03 15.95 14.34
C THR A 22 6.29 16.16 12.85
N PHE A 23 6.14 17.39 12.38
CA PHE A 23 6.35 17.76 10.98
C PHE A 23 7.79 17.57 10.52
N LEU A 24 8.75 18.12 11.28
CA LEU A 24 10.18 18.01 10.95
C LEU A 24 10.67 16.57 11.01
N VAL A 25 10.26 15.81 12.03
CA VAL A 25 10.57 14.38 12.14
C VAL A 25 10.01 13.61 10.95
N GLY A 26 8.79 13.93 10.50
CA GLY A 26 8.20 13.32 9.31
C GLY A 26 9.05 13.52 8.06
N ILE A 27 9.56 14.74 7.86
CA ILE A 27 10.46 15.08 6.74
C ILE A 27 11.80 14.35 6.86
N VAL A 28 12.44 14.38 8.04
CA VAL A 28 13.71 13.69 8.28
C VAL A 28 13.56 12.20 8.03
N ARG A 29 12.48 11.59 8.52
CA ARG A 29 12.18 10.17 8.28
C ARG A 29 12.05 9.87 6.79
N HIS A 30 11.37 10.71 6.02
CA HIS A 30 11.24 10.53 4.57
C HIS A 30 12.62 10.46 3.90
N TYR A 31 13.50 11.41 4.18
CA TYR A 31 14.85 11.42 3.60
C TYR A 31 15.72 10.26 4.08
N VAL A 32 15.66 9.91 5.36
CA VAL A 32 16.36 8.73 5.91
C VAL A 32 15.87 7.45 5.22
N SER A 33 14.57 7.32 4.97
CA SER A 33 13.99 6.18 4.26
C SER A 33 14.49 6.09 2.82
N ILE A 34 14.63 7.21 2.13
CA ILE A 34 15.21 7.24 0.77
C ILE A 34 16.67 6.77 0.79
N ILE A 35 17.46 7.25 1.76
CA ILE A 35 18.88 6.89 1.89
C ILE A 35 19.04 5.40 2.25
N LEU A 36 18.16 4.88 3.12
CA LEU A 36 18.23 3.50 3.59
C LEU A 36 17.59 2.49 2.61
N SER A 37 16.78 2.98 1.66
CA SER A 37 16.17 2.15 0.63
C SER A 37 17.24 1.61 -0.32
N SER A 38 17.69 0.38 -0.06
CA SER A 38 18.60 -0.34 -0.94
C SER A 38 17.84 -0.98 -2.09
N GLN A 39 18.34 -0.82 -3.32
CA GLN A 39 17.89 -1.64 -4.44
C GLN A 39 18.38 -3.07 -4.21
N LYS A 40 17.46 -4.00 -3.92
CA LYS A 40 17.79 -5.41 -3.78
C LYS A 40 18.44 -5.91 -5.06
N LYS A 41 19.49 -6.75 -4.94
CA LYS A 41 20.08 -7.44 -6.09
C LYS A 41 19.02 -8.34 -6.68
N ILE A 42 18.56 -8.00 -7.87
CA ILE A 42 17.52 -8.73 -8.55
C ILE A 42 18.15 -9.92 -9.26
N GLU A 43 17.63 -11.12 -9.02
CA GLU A 43 18.04 -12.30 -9.78
C GLU A 43 17.43 -12.25 -11.19
N LEU A 44 18.27 -12.34 -12.22
CA LEU A 44 17.82 -12.23 -13.62
C LEU A 44 16.76 -13.27 -13.99
N LEU A 45 16.87 -14.48 -13.44
CA LEU A 45 15.92 -15.57 -13.66
C LEU A 45 14.55 -15.25 -13.06
N GLN A 46 14.51 -14.67 -11.86
CA GLN A 46 13.26 -14.26 -11.22
C GLN A 46 12.56 -13.15 -12.01
N VAL A 47 13.32 -12.20 -12.55
CA VAL A 47 12.75 -11.15 -13.42
C VAL A 47 12.19 -11.75 -14.69
N GLN A 48 12.96 -12.61 -15.35
CA GLN A 48 12.51 -13.30 -16.56
C GLN A 48 11.18 -14.00 -16.31
N ASP A 49 11.08 -14.78 -15.24
CA ASP A 49 9.88 -15.51 -14.87
C ASP A 49 8.70 -14.56 -14.59
N SER A 50 8.93 -13.47 -13.86
CA SER A 50 7.90 -12.45 -13.60
C SER A 50 7.39 -11.79 -14.88
N GLN A 51 8.28 -11.46 -15.82
CA GLN A 51 7.92 -10.83 -17.08
C GLN A 51 7.16 -11.78 -18.00
N VAL A 52 7.52 -13.07 -17.98
CA VAL A 52 6.80 -14.10 -18.73
C VAL A 52 5.40 -14.31 -18.18
N MET A 53 5.21 -14.27 -16.85
CA MET A 53 3.87 -14.29 -16.25
C MET A 53 3.04 -13.07 -16.64
N ILE A 54 3.61 -11.86 -16.57
CA ILE A 54 2.93 -10.63 -16.99
C ILE A 54 2.52 -10.74 -18.47
N ARG A 55 3.40 -11.27 -19.32
CA ARG A 55 3.12 -11.48 -20.74
C ARG A 55 1.97 -12.47 -20.96
N ALA A 56 1.89 -13.55 -20.19
CA ALA A 56 0.79 -14.50 -20.26
C ALA A 56 -0.54 -13.88 -19.81
N ARG A 57 -0.53 -13.10 -18.73
CA ARG A 57 -1.70 -12.33 -18.28
C ARG A 57 -2.17 -11.34 -19.34
N LEU A 58 -1.25 -10.59 -19.95
CA LEU A 58 -1.57 -9.67 -21.04
C LEU A 58 -2.14 -10.39 -22.25
N LEU A 59 -1.62 -11.57 -22.59
CA LEU A 59 -2.18 -12.40 -23.66
C LEU A 59 -3.61 -12.84 -23.34
N ARG A 60 -3.90 -13.19 -22.08
CA ARG A 60 -5.23 -13.58 -21.61
C ARG A 60 -6.23 -12.42 -21.65
N GLU A 61 -5.84 -11.25 -21.15
CA GLU A 61 -6.73 -10.09 -21.02
C GLU A 61 -6.91 -9.35 -22.35
N ASN A 62 -5.82 -9.20 -23.12
CA ASN A 62 -5.76 -8.37 -24.33
C ASN A 62 -5.54 -9.18 -25.62
N GLY A 63 -5.57 -10.51 -25.56
CA GLY A 63 -5.42 -11.38 -26.75
C GLY A 63 -6.52 -11.25 -27.80
N LYS A 64 -7.62 -10.57 -27.47
CA LYS A 64 -8.77 -10.30 -28.36
C LYS A 64 -8.47 -9.40 -29.56
N TYR A 65 -7.36 -8.65 -29.54
CA TYR A 65 -6.98 -7.71 -30.60
C TYR A 65 -6.03 -8.31 -31.65
N ILE A 66 -5.45 -9.49 -31.41
CA ILE A 66 -4.48 -10.13 -32.31
C ILE A 66 -5.11 -11.27 -33.12
N PRO A 67 -4.61 -11.57 -34.37
CA PRO A 67 -4.98 -12.71 -35.23
C PRO A 67 -5.25 -13.99 -34.45
N ARG A 68 -6.37 -14.70 -34.73
CA ARG A 68 -6.75 -15.93 -34.01
C ARG A 68 -5.63 -16.95 -34.11
N GLN A 69 -5.01 -17.03 -35.29
CA GLN A 69 -3.83 -17.85 -35.53
C GLN A 69 -2.64 -17.44 -34.65
N SER A 70 -2.36 -16.13 -34.55
CA SER A 70 -1.25 -15.64 -33.71
C SER A 70 -1.53 -15.77 -32.21
N PHE A 71 -2.79 -15.73 -31.78
CA PHE A 71 -3.17 -16.06 -30.41
C PHE A 71 -2.97 -17.55 -30.14
N ALA A 72 -3.47 -18.43 -31.02
CA ALA A 72 -3.33 -19.87 -30.90
C ALA A 72 -1.86 -20.30 -30.86
N MET A 73 -1.00 -19.71 -31.70
CA MET A 73 0.44 -19.97 -31.72
C MET A 73 1.11 -19.58 -30.39
N ARG A 74 0.75 -18.42 -29.82
CA ARG A 74 1.30 -17.96 -28.52
C ARG A 74 0.75 -18.80 -27.36
N ARG A 75 -0.55 -19.14 -27.38
CA ARG A 75 -1.17 -20.05 -26.41
C ARG A 75 -0.48 -21.42 -26.43
N HIS A 76 -0.20 -21.94 -27.62
CA HIS A 76 0.52 -23.20 -27.79
C HIS A 76 1.96 -23.11 -27.22
N TRP A 77 2.69 -22.01 -27.46
CA TRP A 77 4.03 -21.81 -26.88
C TRP A 77 4.03 -21.82 -25.34
N PHE A 78 2.98 -21.32 -24.71
CA PHE A 78 2.83 -21.35 -23.25
C PHE A 78 2.35 -22.70 -22.71
N ASN A 79 1.34 -23.30 -23.35
CA ASN A 79 0.58 -24.42 -22.78
C ASN A 79 0.91 -25.81 -23.34
N ASN A 80 1.77 -25.91 -24.37
CA ASN A 80 2.14 -27.20 -24.94
C ASN A 80 2.68 -28.15 -23.85
N GLU A 81 2.27 -29.42 -23.91
CA GLU A 81 2.55 -30.37 -22.85
C GLU A 81 4.02 -30.77 -22.72
N GLU A 82 4.74 -30.78 -23.85
CA GLU A 82 6.14 -31.22 -23.94
C GLU A 82 7.12 -30.04 -24.01
N THR A 83 6.72 -28.93 -24.64
CA THR A 83 7.60 -27.78 -24.94
C THR A 83 7.15 -26.47 -24.30
N GLY A 84 6.00 -26.45 -23.62
CA GLY A 84 5.42 -25.24 -23.06
C GLY A 84 6.27 -24.65 -21.93
N TYR A 85 6.46 -23.33 -21.94
CA TYR A 85 7.28 -22.62 -20.96
C TYR A 85 6.89 -22.98 -19.51
N PHE A 86 5.59 -23.07 -19.22
CA PHE A 86 5.07 -23.34 -17.88
C PHE A 86 5.24 -24.79 -17.39
N LYS A 87 5.39 -25.77 -18.30
CA LYS A 87 5.64 -27.18 -17.93
C LYS A 87 7.12 -27.55 -17.92
N VAL A 88 7.91 -27.00 -18.84
CA VAL A 88 9.34 -27.33 -19.00
C VAL A 88 10.19 -26.73 -17.87
N GLN A 89 9.85 -25.52 -17.41
CA GLN A 89 10.61 -24.84 -16.36
C GLN A 89 10.23 -25.33 -14.97
N LYS A 90 10.84 -26.45 -14.56
CA LYS A 90 10.82 -26.89 -13.16
C LYS A 90 11.80 -26.04 -12.36
N ARG A 91 11.35 -24.90 -11.86
CA ARG A 91 12.08 -24.16 -10.83
C ARG A 91 12.01 -24.94 -9.51
N ALA A 92 13.12 -24.98 -8.77
CA ALA A 92 13.07 -25.45 -7.39
C ALA A 92 12.02 -24.59 -6.67
N ALA A 93 11.03 -25.23 -6.04
CA ALA A 93 10.09 -24.51 -5.20
C ALA A 93 10.92 -23.77 -4.16
N ALA A 94 10.86 -22.44 -4.16
CA ALA A 94 11.30 -21.67 -3.01
C ALA A 94 10.53 -22.27 -1.82
N SER A 95 11.26 -22.74 -0.82
CA SER A 95 10.74 -23.57 0.25
C SER A 95 9.42 -23.02 0.76
N GLN A 96 8.46 -23.93 0.89
CA GLN A 96 7.01 -23.71 1.10
C GLN A 96 6.62 -22.99 2.40
N ASN A 97 7.55 -22.30 3.06
CA ASN A 97 7.31 -21.57 4.29
C ASN A 97 8.02 -20.21 4.25
N PRO A 98 7.27 -19.08 4.26
CA PRO A 98 7.81 -17.74 4.53
C PRO A 98 8.55 -17.65 5.88
N MET A 99 8.38 -18.67 6.74
CA MET A 99 9.07 -18.84 8.02
C MET A 99 10.49 -19.43 7.91
N THR A 100 10.82 -20.07 6.77
CA THR A 100 12.10 -20.79 6.58
C THR A 100 13.16 -19.97 5.86
N ASP A 101 12.81 -18.79 5.35
CA ASP A 101 13.78 -17.86 4.78
C ASP A 101 13.88 -16.62 5.68
N PRO A 102 14.78 -16.63 6.70
CA PRO A 102 14.96 -15.53 7.63
C PRO A 102 15.21 -14.20 6.93
N GLY A 103 15.73 -14.18 5.69
CA GLY A 103 16.00 -12.98 4.92
C GLY A 103 14.75 -12.20 4.51
N MET A 104 13.74 -12.86 3.91
CA MET A 104 12.55 -12.17 3.40
C MET A 104 11.61 -11.70 4.52
N MET A 105 11.43 -12.51 5.56
CA MET A 105 10.66 -12.11 6.74
C MET A 105 11.36 -10.95 7.48
N THR A 106 12.68 -11.01 7.61
CA THR A 106 13.46 -9.92 8.21
C THR A 106 13.35 -8.65 7.37
N ASP A 107 13.34 -8.73 6.05
CA ASP A 107 13.21 -7.53 5.20
C ASP A 107 11.84 -6.87 5.32
N MET A 108 10.75 -7.66 5.39
CA MET A 108 9.41 -7.14 5.60
C MET A 108 9.22 -6.58 7.01
N LEU A 109 9.70 -7.30 8.03
CA LEU A 109 9.68 -6.83 9.41
C LEU A 109 10.56 -5.60 9.60
N LYS A 110 11.74 -5.55 9.01
CA LYS A 110 12.65 -4.40 9.04
C LYS A 110 11.98 -3.20 8.39
N GLY A 111 11.32 -3.38 7.23
CA GLY A 111 10.52 -2.33 6.61
C GLY A 111 9.43 -1.79 7.55
N ASN A 112 8.66 -2.67 8.20
CA ASN A 112 7.58 -2.23 9.10
C ASN A 112 8.10 -1.64 10.42
N VAL A 113 9.14 -2.23 11.02
CA VAL A 113 9.74 -1.79 12.29
C VAL A 113 10.48 -0.47 12.11
N THR A 114 11.28 -0.30 11.06
CA THR A 114 11.97 0.98 10.77
C THR A 114 10.98 2.12 10.58
N ASN A 115 9.74 1.82 10.17
CA ASN A 115 8.69 2.79 9.95
C ASN A 115 7.84 3.11 11.20
N VAL A 116 7.53 2.10 12.04
CA VAL A 116 6.68 2.26 13.24
C VAL A 116 7.48 2.62 14.48
N LEU A 117 8.71 2.12 14.61
CA LEU A 117 9.54 2.31 15.79
C LEU A 117 9.82 3.79 16.10
N PRO A 118 10.18 4.66 15.12
CA PRO A 118 10.41 6.08 15.41
C PRO A 118 9.16 6.77 15.96
N MET A 119 7.97 6.40 15.48
CA MET A 119 6.70 6.97 15.95
C MET A 119 6.42 6.60 17.42
N ILE A 120 6.67 5.34 17.79
CA ILE A 120 6.47 4.90 19.17
C ILE A 120 7.50 5.54 20.11
N VAL A 121 8.77 5.59 19.72
CA VAL A 121 9.85 6.18 20.53
C VAL A 121 9.57 7.65 20.82
N ILE A 122 9.18 8.42 19.81
CA ILE A 122 8.89 9.85 19.96
C ILE A 122 7.61 10.07 20.75
N GLY A 123 6.56 9.27 20.53
CA GLY A 123 5.34 9.31 21.34
C GLY A 123 5.60 8.97 22.82
N GLY A 124 6.52 8.04 23.08
CA GLY A 124 7.00 7.72 24.43
C GLY A 124 7.76 8.89 25.07
N TRP A 125 8.67 9.51 24.30
CA TRP A 125 9.43 10.68 24.75
C TRP A 125 8.55 11.90 25.05
N ILE A 126 7.56 12.20 24.18
CA ILE A 126 6.59 13.27 24.41
C ILE A 126 5.75 12.98 25.66
N ASN A 127 5.32 11.73 25.85
CA ASN A 127 4.57 11.37 27.04
C ASN A 127 5.40 11.50 28.32
N TRP A 128 6.71 11.27 28.27
CA TRP A 128 7.59 11.46 29.41
C TRP A 128 7.85 12.95 29.69
N MET A 129 8.12 13.74 28.64
CA MET A 129 8.49 15.16 28.76
C MET A 129 7.29 16.07 29.07
N PHE A 130 6.12 15.76 28.52
CA PHE A 130 4.88 16.54 28.65
C PHE A 130 3.78 15.76 29.35
N SER A 131 4.10 15.04 30.43
CA SER A 131 3.11 14.34 31.27
C SER A 131 2.42 15.27 32.27
N GLY A 132 1.26 14.87 32.81
CA GLY A 132 0.65 15.50 33.98
C GLY A 132 -0.35 16.62 33.70
N PHE A 133 -0.63 16.96 32.44
CA PHE A 133 -1.59 18.02 32.08
C PHE A 133 -2.36 17.72 30.79
N LEU A 134 -3.47 18.44 30.59
CA LEU A 134 -4.31 18.36 29.39
C LEU A 134 -3.82 19.36 28.34
N THR A 135 -3.81 18.94 27.06
CA THR A 135 -3.31 19.78 25.97
C THR A 135 -4.42 20.51 25.25
N THR A 136 -5.46 19.79 24.81
CA THR A 136 -6.56 20.36 24.04
C THR A 136 -7.85 19.56 24.20
N LYS A 137 -8.96 20.14 23.77
CA LYS A 137 -10.26 19.48 23.66
C LYS A 137 -10.59 19.25 22.20
N VAL A 138 -10.95 18.01 21.87
CA VAL A 138 -11.37 17.61 20.53
C VAL A 138 -12.85 18.00 20.33
N PRO A 139 -13.26 18.50 19.13
CA PRO A 139 -14.61 19.05 18.91
C PRO A 139 -15.68 17.98 18.66
N PHE A 140 -15.36 16.69 18.80
CA PHE A 140 -16.29 15.57 18.61
C PHE A 140 -16.28 14.65 19.82
N PRO A 141 -17.44 14.05 20.17
CA PRO A 141 -17.54 13.16 21.33
C PRO A 141 -16.77 11.87 21.10
N LEU A 142 -15.98 11.46 22.10
CA LEU A 142 -15.18 10.24 22.09
C LEU A 142 -15.74 9.21 23.08
N THR A 143 -15.68 7.93 22.73
CA THR A 143 -16.18 6.88 23.64
C THR A 143 -15.27 6.71 24.86
N LEU A 144 -15.86 6.43 26.02
CA LEU A 144 -15.16 6.30 27.30
C LEU A 144 -14.07 5.21 27.30
N ARG A 145 -14.17 4.20 26.42
CA ARG A 145 -13.17 3.12 26.29
C ARG A 145 -11.79 3.61 25.82
N PHE A 146 -11.74 4.75 25.11
CA PHE A 146 -10.48 5.36 24.69
C PHE A 146 -9.85 6.25 25.76
N LYS A 147 -10.57 6.56 26.83
CA LYS A 147 -10.11 7.44 27.92
C LYS A 147 -8.72 7.06 28.50
N PRO A 148 -8.44 5.80 28.90
CA PRO A 148 -7.12 5.45 29.43
C PRO A 148 -5.98 5.65 28.43
N MET A 149 -6.28 5.57 27.12
CA MET A 149 -5.31 5.83 26.06
C MET A 149 -5.14 7.33 25.80
N LEU A 150 -6.24 8.09 25.83
CA LEU A 150 -6.29 9.52 25.47
C LEU A 150 -5.83 10.46 26.60
N GLN A 151 -5.93 10.00 27.83
CA GLN A 151 -5.62 10.78 29.04
C GLN A 151 -4.47 10.15 29.82
N ARG A 152 -3.57 9.46 29.12
CA ARG A 152 -2.39 8.87 29.73
C ARG A 152 -1.57 9.97 30.42
N GLY A 153 -1.29 9.78 31.71
CA GLY A 153 -0.60 10.76 32.55
C GLY A 153 -1.51 11.78 33.27
N VAL A 154 -2.84 11.62 33.22
CA VAL A 154 -3.80 12.49 33.92
C VAL A 154 -4.74 11.65 34.79
N GLU A 155 -4.72 11.88 36.10
CA GLU A 155 -5.48 11.07 37.07
C GLU A 155 -6.89 11.65 37.39
N LEU A 156 -7.66 12.03 36.36
CA LEU A 156 -9.03 12.53 36.54
C LEU A 156 -10.11 11.54 36.05
N ALA A 157 -10.65 10.76 36.99
CA ALA A 157 -11.64 9.71 36.73
C ALA A 157 -12.97 10.22 36.12
N TYR A 158 -13.37 11.47 36.40
CA TYR A 158 -14.66 12.04 35.97
C TYR A 158 -14.58 12.97 34.75
N LEU A 159 -13.38 13.21 34.21
CA LEU A 159 -13.21 14.07 33.04
C LEU A 159 -13.79 13.43 31.77
N ASP A 160 -14.37 14.25 30.89
CA ASP A 160 -14.85 13.79 29.59
C ASP A 160 -13.69 13.31 28.69
N ALA A 161 -13.91 12.27 27.88
CA ALA A 161 -12.91 11.67 27.00
C ALA A 161 -12.48 12.59 25.84
N SER A 162 -13.22 13.67 25.59
CA SER A 162 -12.89 14.70 24.59
C SER A 162 -11.63 15.51 24.94
N TRP A 163 -11.23 15.53 26.21
CA TRP A 163 -9.99 16.15 26.66
C TRP A 163 -8.81 15.20 26.46
N VAL A 164 -7.79 15.65 25.74
CA VAL A 164 -6.66 14.81 25.33
C VAL A 164 -5.34 15.28 25.96
N SER A 165 -4.48 14.32 26.28
CA SER A 165 -3.10 14.57 26.72
C SER A 165 -2.17 14.91 25.55
N SER A 166 -0.95 15.32 25.88
CA SER A 166 0.11 15.65 24.92
C SER A 166 0.47 14.49 23.99
N ALA A 167 0.49 13.26 24.51
CA ALA A 167 0.77 12.05 23.75
C ALA A 167 -0.31 11.78 22.68
N SER A 168 -1.58 11.99 23.04
CA SER A 168 -2.70 11.80 22.12
C SER A 168 -2.77 12.90 21.07
N TRP A 169 -2.41 14.13 21.44
CA TRP A 169 -2.20 15.22 20.49
C TRP A 169 -1.10 14.89 19.48
N TYR A 170 0.03 14.32 19.93
CA TYR A 170 1.08 13.82 19.04
C TYR A 170 0.55 12.78 18.06
N PHE A 171 -0.14 11.74 18.53
CA PHE A 171 -0.70 10.71 17.65
C PHE A 171 -1.68 11.28 16.62
N LEU A 172 -2.53 12.23 17.03
CA LEU A 172 -3.43 12.94 16.12
C LEU A 172 -2.64 13.65 15.02
N ASN A 173 -1.56 14.36 15.37
CA ASN A 173 -0.69 15.02 14.37
C ASN A 173 0.00 14.01 13.45
N VAL A 174 0.50 12.89 13.96
CA VAL A 174 1.14 11.88 13.10
C VAL A 174 0.16 11.33 12.06
N PHE A 175 -1.10 11.08 12.43
CA PHE A 175 -2.11 10.62 11.47
C PHE A 175 -2.63 11.73 10.56
N GLY A 176 -2.80 12.95 11.07
CA GLY A 176 -3.35 14.09 10.33
C GLY A 176 -2.38 14.77 9.36
N LEU A 177 -1.08 14.83 9.71
CA LEU A 177 -0.05 15.47 8.88
C LEU A 177 0.34 14.64 7.66
N ARG A 178 -0.13 13.39 7.56
CA ARG A 178 0.13 12.49 6.43
C ARG A 178 -0.18 13.11 5.07
N THR A 179 -1.39 13.65 4.92
CA THR A 179 -1.83 14.29 3.67
C THR A 179 -1.00 15.54 3.35
N ILE A 180 -0.58 16.26 4.40
CA ILE A 180 0.29 17.44 4.27
C ILE A 180 1.68 17.01 3.79
N TYR A 181 2.22 15.90 4.28
CA TYR A 181 3.48 15.35 3.76
C TYR A 181 3.38 14.96 2.28
N ALA A 182 2.27 14.36 1.85
CA ALA A 182 2.07 14.05 0.43
C ALA A 182 2.02 15.31 -0.44
N LEU A 183 1.44 16.41 0.07
CA LEU A 183 1.39 17.69 -0.64
C LEU A 183 2.76 18.39 -0.71
N VAL A 184 3.54 18.33 0.36
CA VAL A 184 4.85 18.98 0.46
C VAL A 184 5.95 18.19 -0.26
N LEU A 185 5.91 16.86 -0.18
CA LEU A 185 6.96 15.95 -0.69
C LEU A 185 6.59 15.31 -2.04
N GLY A 186 5.35 15.49 -2.51
CA GLY A 186 4.83 14.92 -3.76
C GLY A 186 4.48 13.42 -3.70
N GLU A 187 4.11 12.84 -4.85
CA GLU A 187 3.71 11.43 -5.00
C GLU A 187 4.80 10.40 -4.61
N ASN A 188 6.06 10.85 -4.49
CA ASN A 188 7.19 10.01 -4.09
C ASN A 188 7.37 9.94 -2.57
N ASN A 189 6.33 10.19 -1.76
CA ASN A 189 6.41 9.98 -0.33
C ASN A 189 6.57 8.48 -0.02
N ALA A 190 7.80 7.99 -0.07
CA ALA A 190 8.19 6.60 0.22
C ALA A 190 7.81 6.16 1.65
N ALA A 191 7.49 7.12 2.53
CA ALA A 191 7.00 6.85 3.88
C ALA A 191 5.46 6.74 3.97
N ASP A 192 4.72 6.99 2.89
CA ASP A 192 3.26 6.98 2.88
C ASP A 192 2.69 5.55 2.80
N GLN A 193 2.57 4.89 3.94
CA GLN A 193 2.17 3.48 4.06
C GLN A 193 0.66 3.21 3.93
N SER A 194 -0.18 4.12 3.43
CA SER A 194 -1.64 3.92 3.33
C SER A 194 -1.88 2.90 2.26
N LYS A 195 -1.19 3.07 1.13
CA LYS A 195 -1.15 2.10 0.04
C LYS A 195 -0.68 0.74 0.55
N ILE A 196 0.46 0.68 1.25
CA ILE A 196 1.03 -0.59 1.73
C ILE A 196 0.15 -1.27 2.78
N MET A 197 -0.38 -0.54 3.77
CA MET A 197 -1.23 -1.10 4.82
C MET A 197 -2.62 -1.48 4.28
N GLN A 198 -3.17 -0.70 3.35
CA GLN A 198 -4.40 -1.04 2.62
C GLN A 198 -4.18 -2.22 1.68
N GLU A 199 -3.02 -2.35 1.04
CA GLU A 199 -2.61 -3.49 0.21
C GLU A 199 -2.40 -4.76 1.05
N GLN A 200 -1.87 -4.61 2.27
CA GLN A 200 -1.69 -5.72 3.21
C GLN A 200 -3.02 -6.19 3.82
N MET A 201 -3.96 -5.27 4.05
CA MET A 201 -5.30 -5.57 4.57
C MET A 201 -6.27 -6.03 3.47
N SER A 202 -6.06 -5.61 2.21
CA SER A 202 -6.83 -6.06 1.04
C SER A 202 -6.31 -7.37 0.43
N GLY A 203 -5.24 -7.95 0.97
CA GLY A 203 -4.67 -9.21 0.50
C GLY A 203 -4.05 -9.13 -0.90
N ALA A 204 -4.07 -7.97 -1.56
CA ALA A 204 -3.58 -7.80 -2.93
C ALA A 204 -2.05 -7.93 -3.03
N ALA A 205 -1.31 -7.54 -1.97
CA ALA A 205 0.15 -7.71 -1.92
C ALA A 205 0.59 -9.17 -1.60
N MET A 206 -0.34 -10.05 -1.21
CA MET A 206 -0.10 -11.49 -1.06
C MET A 206 -0.39 -12.27 -2.35
N ALA A 207 -0.80 -11.59 -3.42
CA ALA A 207 -1.18 -12.22 -4.69
C ALA A 207 0.01 -12.46 -5.65
N MET A 208 1.26 -12.28 -5.19
CA MET A 208 2.41 -12.90 -5.84
C MET A 208 2.65 -14.23 -5.12
N PRO A 209 2.31 -15.38 -5.73
CA PRO A 209 2.59 -16.66 -5.10
C PRO A 209 4.10 -16.75 -4.87
N GLN A 210 4.49 -16.95 -3.60
CA GLN A 210 5.90 -17.18 -3.24
C GLN A 210 6.47 -18.44 -3.90
N ASP A 211 5.61 -19.31 -4.43
CA ASP A 211 6.01 -20.48 -5.20
C ASP A 211 5.79 -20.24 -6.71
N PRO A 212 6.87 -20.04 -7.50
CA PRO A 212 6.80 -19.93 -8.95
C PRO A 212 6.08 -21.11 -9.61
N LYS A 213 6.16 -22.31 -9.02
CA LYS A 213 5.55 -23.52 -9.57
C LYS A 213 4.02 -23.48 -9.46
N ALA A 214 3.49 -23.06 -8.31
CA ALA A 214 2.06 -22.88 -8.13
C ALA A 214 1.54 -21.75 -9.04
N ALA A 215 2.31 -20.67 -9.17
CA ALA A 215 1.98 -19.55 -10.04
C ALA A 215 1.92 -19.96 -11.52
N PHE A 216 2.92 -20.70 -12.01
CA PHE A 216 2.95 -21.19 -13.39
C PHE A 216 1.84 -22.19 -13.67
N LYS A 217 1.50 -23.06 -12.71
CA LYS A 217 0.38 -23.98 -12.87
C LYS A 217 -0.95 -23.23 -12.97
N ALA A 218 -1.18 -22.23 -12.11
CA ALA A 218 -2.39 -21.42 -12.14
C ALA A 218 -2.53 -20.64 -13.46
N GLU A 219 -1.45 -20.04 -13.97
CA GLU A 219 -1.47 -19.35 -15.26
C GLU A 219 -1.64 -20.33 -16.44
N TRP A 220 -1.09 -21.53 -16.37
CA TRP A 220 -1.29 -22.58 -17.38
C TRP A 220 -2.76 -22.99 -17.47
N GLU A 221 -3.39 -23.31 -16.33
CA GLU A 221 -4.82 -23.65 -16.23
C GLU A 221 -5.71 -22.48 -16.70
N ALA A 222 -5.40 -21.26 -16.27
CA ALA A 222 -6.13 -20.08 -16.68
C ALA A 222 -6.05 -19.84 -18.19
N LEU A 223 -4.87 -20.02 -18.80
CA LEU A 223 -4.68 -19.84 -20.24
C LEU A 223 -5.31 -20.96 -21.07
N GLU A 224 -5.45 -22.16 -20.50
CA GLU A 224 -6.10 -23.29 -21.17
C GLU A 224 -7.61 -23.06 -21.36
N ILE A 225 -8.26 -22.48 -20.35
CA ILE A 225 -9.69 -22.13 -20.38
C ILE A 225 -9.96 -20.94 -21.32
N THR A 226 -8.93 -20.15 -21.68
CA THR A 226 -9.15 -18.92 -22.45
C THR A 226 -9.42 -19.18 -23.93
N GLU A 227 -10.55 -18.66 -24.38
CA GLU A 227 -10.96 -18.67 -25.77
C GLU A 227 -10.66 -17.34 -26.45
N HIS A 228 -10.29 -17.41 -27.73
CA HIS A 228 -10.09 -16.22 -28.54
C HIS A 228 -11.44 -15.66 -28.97
N ARG A 229 -11.78 -14.48 -28.44
CA ARG A 229 -12.88 -13.67 -28.96
C ARG A 229 -12.30 -12.51 -29.77
N TRP A 230 -12.52 -12.55 -31.08
CA TRP A 230 -12.05 -11.51 -31.99
C TRP A 230 -12.86 -10.23 -31.82
N ALA A 231 -12.24 -9.19 -31.26
CA ALA A 231 -12.92 -7.91 -31.03
C ALA A 231 -13.10 -7.10 -32.33
N VAL A 232 -12.18 -7.23 -33.28
CA VAL A 232 -12.09 -6.39 -34.49
C VAL A 232 -12.82 -7.02 -35.69
N ALA A 233 -13.86 -7.83 -35.47
CA ALA A 233 -14.44 -8.68 -36.53
C ALA A 233 -15.47 -7.87 -37.29
N ASN A 234 -16.22 -7.09 -36.53
CA ASN A 234 -17.26 -6.21 -37.01
C ASN A 234 -16.79 -4.74 -37.03
N ALA A 235 -15.49 -4.49 -36.86
CA ALA A 235 -14.96 -3.13 -36.79
C ALA A 235 -15.27 -2.33 -38.07
N GLU A 236 -15.31 -2.99 -39.23
CA GLU A 236 -15.71 -2.36 -40.49
C GLU A 236 -17.18 -1.92 -40.47
N LEU A 237 -18.08 -2.75 -39.93
CA LEU A 237 -19.50 -2.43 -39.78
C LEU A 237 -19.72 -1.33 -38.74
N ASP A 238 -18.99 -1.36 -37.64
CA ASP A 238 -19.05 -0.35 -36.59
C ASP A 238 -18.52 1.01 -37.08
N VAL A 239 -17.54 1.04 -37.98
CA VAL A 239 -17.05 2.27 -38.59
C VAL A 239 -18.05 2.80 -39.62
N LEU A 240 -18.66 1.92 -40.41
CA LEU A 240 -19.68 2.30 -41.39
C LEU A 240 -20.94 2.88 -40.71
N SER A 241 -21.39 2.31 -39.60
CA SER A 241 -22.53 2.86 -38.85
C SER A 241 -22.25 4.24 -38.26
N ILE A 242 -21.04 4.48 -37.75
CA ILE A 242 -20.62 5.81 -37.28
C ILE A 242 -20.58 6.83 -38.43
N LEU A 243 -20.12 6.42 -39.62
CA LEU A 243 -20.07 7.29 -40.79
C LEU A 243 -21.47 7.61 -41.34
N ASP A 244 -22.39 6.64 -41.33
CA ASP A 244 -23.78 6.84 -41.75
C ASP A 244 -24.53 7.77 -40.78
N ASP A 245 -24.33 7.61 -39.46
CA ASP A 245 -24.91 8.51 -38.44
C ASP A 245 -24.46 9.97 -38.64
N HIS A 246 -23.21 10.21 -39.01
CA HIS A 246 -22.71 11.56 -39.33
C HIS A 246 -23.24 12.14 -40.64
N GLN A 247 -23.71 11.33 -41.59
CA GLN A 247 -24.36 11.83 -42.81
C GLN A 247 -25.83 12.21 -42.58
N HIS A 248 -26.44 11.79 -41.47
CA HIS A 248 -27.84 12.03 -41.13
C HIS A 248 -28.04 13.07 -40.03
N GLU A 249 -27.00 13.78 -39.60
CA GLU A 249 -27.14 15.00 -38.77
C GLU A 249 -27.68 16.16 -39.65
N PRO A 250 -28.94 16.62 -39.45
CA PRO A 250 -29.42 17.81 -40.12
C PRO A 250 -28.69 19.05 -39.56
N GLN A 251 -28.24 19.93 -40.47
CA GLN A 251 -27.78 21.28 -40.14
C GLN A 251 -28.81 22.08 -39.34
#